data_AF-A0A9D1JIM4-F1
#
_entry.id   AF-A0A9D1JIM4-F1
#
_cell.length_a   1.000
_cell.length_b   1.000
_cell.length_c   1.000
_cell.angle_alpha   90.00
_cell.angle_beta   90.00
_cell.angle_gamma   90.00
#
_symmetry.space_group_name_H-M   'P 1'
#
loop_
_entity.id
_entity.type
_entity.pdbx_description
1 polymer ?
#
loop_
_entity_poly.entity_id
_entity_poly.type
_entity_poly.pdbx_seq_one_letter_code
_entity_poly.pdbx_strand_id
1 'polypeptide(L)'
;MIIKRIAAVVLCAAMFATMMCSCAQNPDSQEGDLNDVSNNTGTITATNPILWSDVPDPDVIRVGDTYYMTSTTMYFTPGVPIMKSTDLVTWELIGYVYDELESNPKTDLYGESNSYAQGSWASSIRYYDGMFYVMFCALDQGKSYIFKTEDIENPEWIRYDFNRIFHDASLFFDDDGTPYVIYGGGDVWITELEKDCSKVKEGGVDQLLLNSGIAEGLSGAEGSHFYKIDGTYYLMMISYATNVPGVARCQLCFRCDELLGEYEGKVVLCDSMDYYGNGVAQGGIVETPDGDWYALLFQDHGAVGRIPVLQPVTWEDGWPIVGVDGEAVSEIEVKSDKTEWTESTLMYSDEFDYTENELDLHWQWNHNPDNDNWSVTDREGWFRITTSRTDADIFHARNSLTQRTEGPYCTTEVLLDTSGLNPGDY
;
A
#
# COMPACT_ATOMS: atom_id res chain seq x y z
N MET A 1 -16.43 -26.93 60.01
CA MET A 1 -16.31 -28.40 59.99
C MET A 1 -15.00 -28.70 59.26
N ILE A 2 -13.88 -28.78 59.98
CA ILE A 2 -13.15 -30.02 60.31
C ILE A 2 -12.69 -30.77 59.04
N ILE A 3 -11.43 -31.13 58.76
CA ILE A 3 -10.08 -30.85 59.30
C ILE A 3 -9.09 -31.74 58.48
N LYS A 4 -7.91 -31.19 58.12
CA LYS A 4 -6.55 -31.83 58.12
C LYS A 4 -6.19 -32.89 57.04
N ARG A 5 -4.93 -33.04 56.57
CA ARG A 5 -3.54 -32.69 57.01
C ARG A 5 -2.59 -32.84 55.77
N ILE A 6 -1.57 -31.99 55.49
CA ILE A 6 -0.16 -31.89 56.01
C ILE A 6 0.65 -33.19 55.76
N ALA A 7 1.85 -33.28 55.15
CA ALA A 7 3.15 -32.57 55.32
C ALA A 7 4.11 -32.86 54.11
N ALA A 8 5.01 -31.97 53.63
CA ALA A 8 6.40 -31.63 54.10
C ALA A 8 7.45 -32.76 53.88
N VAL A 9 8.73 -32.63 53.46
CA VAL A 9 9.71 -31.52 53.28
C VAL A 9 11.04 -32.10 52.68
N VAL A 10 11.71 -31.33 51.78
CA VAL A 10 13.17 -31.05 51.56
C VAL A 10 14.24 -32.18 51.50
N LEU A 11 15.09 -32.18 50.45
CA LEU A 11 16.56 -31.98 50.56
C LEU A 11 17.31 -31.74 49.22
N CYS A 12 18.26 -30.79 49.26
CA CYS A 12 19.21 -30.38 48.23
C CYS A 12 20.29 -31.43 47.91
N ALA A 13 20.84 -31.38 46.68
CA ALA A 13 22.28 -31.52 46.44
C ALA A 13 22.66 -30.94 45.06
N ALA A 14 23.60 -29.99 45.05
CA ALA A 14 24.30 -29.51 43.88
C ALA A 14 25.51 -30.42 43.58
N MET A 15 25.87 -30.59 42.31
CA MET A 15 27.24 -30.95 41.93
C MET A 15 27.58 -30.43 40.52
N PHE A 16 28.61 -29.58 40.49
CA PHE A 16 29.36 -29.11 39.33
C PHE A 16 30.16 -30.26 38.70
N ALA A 17 30.24 -30.31 37.37
CA ALA A 17 31.39 -30.89 36.66
C ALA A 17 31.53 -30.23 35.27
N THR A 18 32.62 -29.48 35.11
CA THR A 18 33.19 -28.99 33.86
C THR A 18 33.93 -30.12 33.14
N MET A 19 33.85 -30.21 31.81
CA MET A 19 34.95 -30.77 31.02
C MET A 19 34.98 -30.20 29.58
N MET A 20 36.18 -29.78 29.19
CA MET A 20 36.53 -29.13 27.93
C MET A 20 36.64 -30.12 26.75
N CYS A 21 36.32 -29.59 25.56
CA CYS A 21 37.03 -29.69 24.27
C CYS A 21 37.75 -31.01 23.90
N SER A 22 37.32 -31.63 22.79
CA SER A 22 38.27 -32.20 21.81
C SER A 22 37.64 -32.29 20.41
N CYS A 23 38.29 -31.66 19.45
CA CYS A 23 38.08 -31.84 18.02
C CYS A 23 38.43 -33.29 17.61
N ALA A 24 37.61 -33.93 16.77
CA ALA A 24 38.02 -35.09 15.98
C ALA A 24 37.16 -35.26 14.72
N GLN A 25 37.83 -34.98 13.60
CA GLN A 25 37.70 -35.39 12.20
C GLN A 25 36.60 -36.39 11.76
N ASN A 26 36.04 -36.06 10.59
CA ASN A 26 35.25 -36.89 9.65
C ASN A 26 35.80 -38.31 9.41
N PRO A 27 34.91 -39.22 8.99
CA PRO A 27 35.14 -39.94 7.75
C PRO A 27 33.95 -39.82 6.77
N ASP A 28 34.32 -39.92 5.49
CA ASP A 28 33.57 -39.62 4.27
C ASP A 28 32.26 -40.38 4.02
N SER A 29 31.41 -39.68 3.27
CA SER A 29 30.60 -40.14 2.13
C SER A 29 29.40 -41.06 2.38
N GLN A 30 28.21 -40.46 2.35
CA GLN A 30 27.23 -40.77 1.30
C GLN A 30 26.61 -39.46 0.83
N GLU A 31 26.99 -39.01 -0.36
CA GLU A 31 26.24 -38.02 -1.15
C GLU A 31 24.85 -38.60 -1.39
N GLY A 32 23.87 -38.10 -0.63
CA GLY A 32 22.50 -38.07 -1.12
C GLY A 32 22.38 -36.82 -1.97
N ASP A 33 22.06 -37.01 -3.25
CA ASP A 33 21.52 -35.96 -4.12
C ASP A 33 20.39 -35.24 -3.36
N LEU A 34 20.72 -34.13 -2.72
CA LEU A 34 19.76 -33.07 -2.51
C LEU A 34 19.52 -32.54 -3.91
N ASN A 35 18.37 -32.88 -4.47
CA ASN A 35 17.86 -32.20 -5.64
C ASN A 35 18.00 -30.71 -5.38
N ASP A 36 18.99 -30.13 -6.05
CA ASP A 36 19.06 -28.71 -6.33
C ASP A 36 17.74 -28.40 -7.03
N VAL A 37 16.77 -27.91 -6.26
CA VAL A 37 15.64 -27.20 -6.84
C VAL A 37 16.25 -25.87 -7.27
N SER A 38 16.98 -25.92 -8.38
CA SER A 38 17.24 -24.73 -9.17
C SER A 38 15.85 -24.26 -9.58
N ASN A 39 15.28 -23.32 -8.83
CA ASN A 39 14.15 -22.53 -9.28
C ASN A 39 14.66 -21.85 -10.56
N ASN A 40 14.37 -22.47 -11.70
CA ASN A 40 14.68 -21.93 -12.99
C ASN A 40 13.62 -20.86 -13.28
N THR A 41 13.63 -19.77 -12.50
CA THR A 41 12.80 -18.58 -12.73
C THR A 41 13.16 -18.05 -14.09
N GLY A 42 12.19 -18.06 -15.01
CA GLY A 42 12.37 -17.43 -16.31
C GLY A 42 12.39 -15.92 -16.17
N THR A 43 12.79 -15.24 -17.24
CA THR A 43 12.51 -13.82 -17.41
C THR A 43 11.25 -13.71 -18.27
N ILE A 44 10.29 -12.90 -17.84
CA ILE A 44 9.14 -12.49 -18.64
C ILE A 44 9.25 -11.00 -18.96
N THR A 45 8.73 -10.62 -20.11
CA THR A 45 8.57 -9.21 -20.50
C THR A 45 7.13 -8.80 -20.25
N ALA A 46 6.94 -7.73 -19.47
CA ALA A 46 5.67 -7.06 -19.27
C ALA A 46 5.68 -5.69 -19.97
N THR A 47 4.50 -5.13 -20.19
CA THR A 47 4.35 -3.79 -20.79
C THR A 47 3.72 -2.86 -19.77
N ASN A 48 4.27 -1.65 -19.63
CA ASN A 48 3.66 -0.59 -18.84
C ASN A 48 2.46 0.02 -19.59
N PRO A 49 1.38 0.39 -18.87
CA PRO A 49 1.17 0.20 -17.43
C PRO A 49 0.98 -1.27 -17.05
N ILE A 50 1.50 -1.71 -15.90
CA ILE A 50 1.38 -3.11 -15.44
C ILE A 50 -0.05 -3.48 -14.98
N LEU A 51 -0.89 -2.46 -14.78
CA LEU A 51 -2.30 -2.55 -14.45
C LEU A 51 -3.01 -1.29 -14.97
N TRP A 52 -3.86 -1.41 -15.98
CA TRP A 52 -4.48 -0.26 -16.64
C TRP A 52 -5.77 0.21 -15.95
N SER A 53 -5.70 0.48 -14.64
CA SER A 53 -6.83 0.92 -13.81
C SER A 53 -6.40 1.93 -12.73
N ASP A 54 -7.34 2.66 -12.13
CA ASP A 54 -7.04 3.66 -11.08
C ASP A 54 -6.53 3.00 -9.80
N VAL A 55 -5.21 2.95 -9.66
CA VAL A 55 -4.50 2.43 -8.47
C VAL A 55 -3.41 3.44 -8.09
N PRO A 56 -3.83 4.61 -7.59
CA PRO A 56 -2.92 5.70 -7.27
C PRO A 56 -2.11 5.49 -5.99
N ASP A 57 -1.07 6.31 -5.85
CA ASP A 57 -0.27 6.41 -4.63
C ASP A 57 0.23 5.04 -4.12
N PRO A 58 0.81 4.19 -4.99
CA PRO A 58 1.22 2.86 -4.60
C PRO A 58 2.39 2.93 -3.62
N ASP A 59 2.30 2.22 -2.50
CA ASP A 59 3.46 1.89 -1.67
C ASP A 59 3.64 0.38 -1.66
N VAL A 60 4.88 -0.08 -1.86
CA VAL A 60 5.20 -1.49 -2.11
C VAL A 60 6.27 -1.98 -1.14
N ILE A 61 6.10 -3.20 -0.65
CA ILE A 61 7.10 -3.92 0.14
C ILE A 61 7.26 -5.35 -0.35
N ARG A 62 8.36 -5.99 0.04
CA ARG A 62 8.58 -7.42 -0.13
C ARG A 62 8.68 -8.12 1.22
N VAL A 63 8.01 -9.26 1.37
CA VAL A 63 8.14 -10.18 2.51
C VAL A 63 8.44 -11.57 1.97
N GLY A 64 9.67 -12.04 2.16
CA GLY A 64 10.16 -13.25 1.50
C GLY A 64 10.18 -13.08 -0.02
N ASP A 65 9.44 -13.94 -0.73
CA ASP A 65 9.33 -13.92 -2.20
C ASP A 65 8.01 -13.28 -2.69
N THR A 66 7.25 -12.67 -1.78
CA THR A 66 5.96 -12.04 -2.08
C THR A 66 6.03 -10.54 -1.92
N TYR A 67 5.43 -9.83 -2.88
CA TYR A 67 5.27 -8.39 -2.87
C TYR A 67 3.84 -8.04 -2.46
N TYR A 68 3.71 -6.99 -1.66
CA TYR A 68 2.42 -6.42 -1.30
C TYR A 68 2.44 -4.93 -1.60
N MET A 69 1.33 -4.41 -2.11
CA MET A 69 1.16 -2.98 -2.28
C MET A 69 -0.18 -2.50 -1.72
N THR A 70 -0.20 -1.25 -1.27
CA THR A 70 -1.43 -0.52 -0.91
C THR A 70 -1.64 0.66 -1.84
N SER A 71 -2.88 1.14 -1.95
CA SER A 71 -3.24 2.26 -2.83
C SER A 71 -4.34 3.13 -2.22
N THR A 72 -4.48 4.36 -2.72
CA THR A 72 -5.51 5.33 -2.28
C THR A 72 -6.88 5.03 -2.89
N THR A 73 -7.93 5.10 -2.07
CA THR A 73 -9.34 5.03 -2.54
C THR A 73 -10.24 6.15 -2.04
N MET A 74 -9.68 7.15 -1.35
CA MET A 74 -10.43 8.34 -0.92
C MET A 74 -11.72 7.97 -0.16
N TYR A 75 -12.88 8.26 -0.73
CA TYR A 75 -14.21 8.12 -0.13
C TYR A 75 -14.88 6.77 -0.45
N PHE A 76 -14.22 5.88 -1.19
CA PHE A 76 -14.74 4.54 -1.44
C PHE A 76 -14.57 3.64 -0.20
N THR A 77 -15.53 2.74 0.00
CA THR A 77 -15.67 1.87 1.18
C THR A 77 -15.99 0.44 0.70
N PRO A 78 -15.25 -0.62 1.05
CA PRO A 78 -14.05 -0.65 1.89
C PRO A 78 -12.89 0.14 1.27
N GLY A 79 -11.88 0.50 2.08
CA GLY A 79 -10.84 1.43 1.66
C GLY A 79 -9.41 0.98 1.93
N VAL A 80 -8.48 1.59 1.19
CA VAL A 80 -7.05 1.23 1.12
C VAL A 80 -6.89 -0.25 0.69
N PRO A 81 -7.09 -0.55 -0.61
CA PRO A 81 -6.94 -1.89 -1.15
C PRO A 81 -5.52 -2.40 -0.96
N ILE A 82 -5.42 -3.71 -0.77
CA ILE A 82 -4.18 -4.44 -0.64
C ILE A 82 -4.09 -5.40 -1.82
N MET A 83 -2.99 -5.32 -2.56
CA MET A 83 -2.72 -6.22 -3.67
C MET A 83 -1.45 -7.02 -3.42
N LYS A 84 -1.43 -8.25 -3.96
CA LYS A 84 -0.34 -9.21 -3.83
C LYS A 84 0.25 -9.54 -5.20
N SER A 85 1.56 -9.76 -5.25
CA SER A 85 2.28 -10.23 -6.44
C SER A 85 3.47 -11.10 -6.05
N THR A 86 3.92 -11.96 -6.97
CA THR A 86 5.19 -12.71 -6.85
C THR A 86 6.22 -12.27 -7.90
N ASP A 87 5.85 -11.35 -8.80
CA ASP A 87 6.69 -10.94 -9.94
C ASP A 87 6.64 -9.43 -10.24
N LEU A 88 5.99 -8.62 -9.38
CA LEU A 88 5.81 -7.17 -9.49
C LEU A 88 4.95 -6.69 -10.68
N VAL A 89 4.56 -7.58 -11.61
CA VAL A 89 3.89 -7.20 -12.87
C VAL A 89 2.50 -7.80 -13.01
N THR A 90 2.18 -8.86 -12.26
CA THR A 90 0.81 -9.36 -12.11
C THR A 90 0.38 -9.22 -10.68
N TRP A 91 -0.73 -8.51 -10.46
CA TRP A 91 -1.27 -8.18 -9.15
C TRP A 91 -2.67 -8.74 -8.96
N GLU A 92 -2.94 -9.22 -7.75
CA GLU A 92 -4.23 -9.72 -7.30
C GLU A 92 -4.72 -8.86 -6.13
N LEU A 93 -5.98 -8.39 -6.18
CA LEU A 93 -6.63 -7.75 -5.03
C LEU A 93 -6.94 -8.80 -3.97
N ILE A 94 -6.37 -8.66 -2.77
CA ILE A 94 -6.51 -9.66 -1.69
C ILE A 94 -7.31 -9.15 -0.49
N GLY A 95 -7.63 -7.85 -0.42
CA GLY A 95 -8.42 -7.30 0.67
C GLY A 95 -8.28 -5.80 0.84
N TYR A 96 -8.76 -5.30 1.98
CA TYR A 96 -8.76 -3.88 2.34
C TYR A 96 -8.33 -3.70 3.80
N VAL A 97 -7.88 -2.50 4.13
CA VAL A 97 -7.45 -2.17 5.51
C VAL A 97 -8.64 -1.92 6.44
N TYR A 98 -9.76 -1.42 5.90
CA TYR A 98 -10.98 -1.19 6.67
C TYR A 98 -12.23 -1.36 5.82
N ASP A 99 -13.32 -1.79 6.48
CA ASP A 99 -14.66 -1.74 5.90
C ASP A 99 -15.19 -0.31 5.94
N GLU A 100 -15.42 0.25 7.12
CA GLU A 100 -15.82 1.65 7.31
C GLU A 100 -14.80 2.39 8.20
N LEU A 101 -14.25 3.51 7.72
CA LEU A 101 -13.21 4.24 8.46
C LEU A 101 -13.80 5.05 9.62
N GLU A 102 -14.81 5.87 9.33
CA GLU A 102 -15.51 6.72 10.30
C GLU A 102 -16.97 6.88 9.86
N SER A 103 -17.90 7.00 10.80
CA SER A 103 -19.31 7.30 10.51
C SER A 103 -19.66 8.71 11.00
N ASN A 104 -20.06 9.56 10.06
CA ASN A 104 -20.51 10.92 10.28
C ASN A 104 -21.31 11.41 9.05
N PRO A 105 -21.99 12.57 9.12
CA PRO A 105 -22.81 13.04 8.01
C PRO A 105 -22.12 13.16 6.64
N LYS A 106 -20.80 13.39 6.58
CA LYS A 106 -20.07 13.44 5.29
C LYS A 106 -19.78 12.05 4.75
N THR A 107 -19.31 11.12 5.60
CA THR A 107 -18.96 9.75 5.19
C THR A 107 -20.19 8.88 4.97
N ASP A 108 -21.35 9.24 5.53
CA ASP A 108 -22.62 8.50 5.38
C ASP A 108 -23.57 9.16 4.35
N LEU A 109 -23.10 10.19 3.62
CA LEU A 109 -23.88 11.01 2.69
C LEU A 109 -25.20 11.52 3.29
N TYR A 110 -25.19 12.06 4.51
CA TYR A 110 -26.41 12.56 5.14
C TYR A 110 -26.69 14.02 4.78
N GLY A 111 -27.84 14.27 4.16
CA GLY A 111 -28.21 15.60 3.67
C GLY A 111 -27.36 16.00 2.45
N GLU A 112 -26.87 17.24 2.43
CA GLU A 112 -25.99 17.75 1.35
C GLU A 112 -24.49 17.58 1.68
N SER A 113 -24.15 16.78 2.70
CA SER A 113 -22.77 16.55 3.13
C SER A 113 -22.13 15.40 2.37
N ASN A 114 -20.85 15.54 2.00
CA ASN A 114 -20.07 14.50 1.35
C ASN A 114 -18.56 14.62 1.69
N SER A 115 -17.84 13.55 1.36
CA SER A 115 -16.38 13.42 1.45
C SER A 115 -15.75 13.20 0.06
N TYR A 116 -16.38 13.68 -1.03
CA TYR A 116 -15.76 13.60 -2.36
C TYR A 116 -14.40 14.30 -2.37
N ALA A 117 -13.41 13.64 -2.99
CA ALA A 117 -12.00 14.04 -2.94
C ALA A 117 -11.41 14.17 -1.52
N GLN A 118 -11.96 13.40 -0.56
CA GLN A 118 -11.51 13.26 0.83
C GLN A 118 -11.51 11.77 1.23
N GLY A 119 -11.42 11.43 2.52
CA GLY A 119 -11.31 10.04 2.98
C GLY A 119 -9.86 9.59 3.12
N SER A 120 -9.52 8.33 2.84
CA SER A 120 -8.14 7.84 2.99
C SER A 120 -7.24 8.27 1.81
N TRP A 121 -6.22 9.08 2.11
CA TRP A 121 -5.18 9.54 1.17
C TRP A 121 -3.99 8.57 1.12
N ALA A 122 -2.89 8.98 0.46
CA ALA A 122 -1.69 8.18 0.25
C ALA A 122 -1.31 7.36 1.49
N SER A 123 -1.15 6.07 1.26
CA SER A 123 -0.88 5.08 2.29
C SER A 123 0.59 4.66 2.29
N SER A 124 1.09 4.24 3.44
CA SER A 124 2.39 3.59 3.56
C SER A 124 2.25 2.22 4.21
N ILE A 125 2.81 1.20 3.58
CA ILE A 125 2.83 -0.19 4.07
C ILE A 125 4.24 -0.58 4.51
N ARG A 126 4.39 -1.19 5.68
CA ARG A 126 5.67 -1.70 6.18
C ARG A 126 5.50 -3.08 6.81
N TYR A 127 6.53 -3.90 6.73
CA TYR A 127 6.63 -5.14 7.47
C TYR A 127 7.82 -5.07 8.42
N TYR A 128 7.55 -5.20 9.72
CA TYR A 128 8.58 -5.10 10.75
C TYR A 128 8.24 -6.05 11.90
N ASP A 129 9.22 -6.87 12.31
CA ASP A 129 9.12 -7.79 13.45
C ASP A 129 7.87 -8.68 13.43
N GLY A 130 7.59 -9.30 12.27
CA GLY A 130 6.45 -10.22 12.12
C GLY A 130 5.09 -9.55 11.88
N MET A 131 5.05 -8.22 11.80
CA MET A 131 3.80 -7.45 11.68
C MET A 131 3.79 -6.60 10.42
N PHE A 132 2.65 -6.60 9.72
CA PHE A 132 2.33 -5.61 8.70
C PHE A 132 1.74 -4.37 9.37
N TYR A 133 2.12 -3.20 8.87
CA TYR A 133 1.63 -1.89 9.29
C TYR A 133 1.18 -1.13 8.05
N VAL A 134 -0.01 -0.53 8.08
CA VAL A 134 -0.49 0.38 7.05
C VAL A 134 -0.86 1.72 7.70
N MET A 135 -0.25 2.80 7.22
CA MET A 135 -0.45 4.16 7.72
C MET A 135 -1.03 5.05 6.64
N PHE A 136 -2.00 5.89 6.98
CA PHE A 136 -2.51 6.93 6.06
C PHE A 136 -3.16 8.08 6.84
N CYS A 137 -3.50 9.16 6.15
CA CYS A 137 -4.30 10.25 6.72
C CYS A 137 -5.67 10.36 6.06
N ALA A 138 -6.62 10.95 6.79
CA ALA A 138 -7.89 11.42 6.24
C ALA A 138 -8.10 12.89 6.59
N LEU A 139 -7.95 13.76 5.58
CA LEU A 139 -7.92 15.21 5.76
C LEU A 139 -9.24 15.77 6.30
N ASP A 140 -10.37 15.26 5.81
CA ASP A 140 -11.71 15.66 6.25
C ASP A 140 -12.03 15.22 7.69
N GLN A 141 -11.33 14.20 8.19
CA GLN A 141 -11.42 13.73 9.57
C GLN A 141 -10.43 14.45 10.50
N GLY A 142 -9.42 15.14 9.95
CA GLY A 142 -8.36 15.77 10.75
C GLY A 142 -7.48 14.76 11.51
N LYS A 143 -7.41 13.52 11.02
CA LYS A 143 -6.74 12.39 11.67
C LYS A 143 -5.79 11.63 10.73
N SER A 144 -4.84 10.94 11.35
CA SER A 144 -4.09 9.85 10.73
C SER A 144 -4.35 8.54 11.47
N TYR A 145 -4.09 7.43 10.79
CA TYR A 145 -4.36 6.09 11.29
C TYR A 145 -3.16 5.19 11.03
N ILE A 146 -2.92 4.25 11.95
CA ILE A 146 -2.06 3.08 11.72
C ILE A 146 -2.91 1.84 11.98
N PHE A 147 -2.95 0.94 11.02
CA PHE A 147 -3.52 -0.38 11.14
C PHE A 147 -2.37 -1.39 11.15
N LYS A 148 -2.44 -2.42 11.99
CA LYS A 148 -1.44 -3.51 11.98
C LYS A 148 -2.04 -4.90 12.15
N THR A 149 -1.43 -5.89 11.52
CA THR A 149 -1.85 -7.31 11.54
C THR A 149 -0.62 -8.23 11.41
N GLU A 150 -0.71 -9.47 11.90
CA GLU A 150 0.31 -10.51 11.68
C GLU A 150 0.18 -11.15 10.29
N ASP A 151 -1.06 -11.33 9.82
CA ASP A 151 -1.39 -11.91 8.50
C ASP A 151 -2.12 -10.85 7.67
N ILE A 152 -1.53 -10.41 6.56
CA ILE A 152 -2.16 -9.43 5.67
C ILE A 152 -3.17 -10.07 4.69
N GLU A 153 -3.10 -11.38 4.50
CA GLU A 153 -4.01 -12.12 3.61
C GLU A 153 -5.30 -12.55 4.34
N ASN A 154 -5.26 -12.62 5.68
CA ASN A 154 -6.43 -12.84 6.53
C ASN A 154 -6.38 -11.92 7.76
N PRO A 155 -6.55 -10.61 7.58
CA PRO A 155 -6.18 -9.65 8.61
C PRO A 155 -7.14 -9.57 9.79
N GLU A 156 -6.55 -9.57 10.99
CA GLU A 156 -7.20 -9.08 12.21
C GLU A 156 -6.57 -7.74 12.59
N TRP A 157 -7.14 -6.66 12.06
CA TRP A 157 -6.55 -5.34 12.19
C TRP A 157 -6.64 -4.75 13.60
N ILE A 158 -5.48 -4.34 14.14
CA ILE A 158 -5.38 -3.43 15.29
C ILE A 158 -5.23 -2.01 14.75
N ARG A 159 -6.13 -1.12 15.16
CA ARG A 159 -6.17 0.29 14.73
C ARG A 159 -5.68 1.24 15.84
N TYR A 160 -4.88 2.23 15.45
CA TYR A 160 -4.51 3.39 16.26
C TYR A 160 -4.83 4.70 15.55
N ASP A 161 -5.37 5.66 16.29
CA ASP A 161 -5.81 6.96 15.79
C ASP A 161 -4.91 8.08 16.30
N PHE A 162 -4.61 9.02 15.42
CA PHE A 162 -3.81 10.21 15.72
C PHE A 162 -4.64 11.46 15.42
N ASN A 163 -4.83 12.32 16.42
CA ASN A 163 -5.43 13.65 16.22
C ASN A 163 -4.39 14.64 15.64
N ARG A 164 -3.72 14.22 14.57
CA ARG A 164 -2.69 14.93 13.82
C ARG A 164 -2.71 14.40 12.40
N ILE A 165 -2.60 15.30 11.43
CA ILE A 165 -2.42 14.94 10.03
C ILE A 165 -0.94 14.73 9.76
N PHE A 166 -0.60 13.49 9.41
CA PHE A 166 0.65 13.14 8.74
C PHE A 166 0.36 13.04 7.23
N HIS A 167 0.38 14.18 6.54
CA HIS A 167 0.10 14.28 5.11
C HIS A 167 1.17 13.53 4.30
N ASP A 168 0.77 12.65 3.38
CA ASP A 168 1.67 11.88 2.50
C ASP A 168 2.84 11.24 3.22
N ALA A 169 2.50 10.49 4.27
CA ALA A 169 3.45 9.98 5.24
C ALA A 169 4.03 8.62 4.86
N SER A 170 5.31 8.43 5.17
CA SER A 170 5.99 7.14 5.22
C SER A 170 6.18 6.71 6.66
N LEU A 171 5.70 5.51 7.02
CA LEU A 171 6.11 4.86 8.25
C LEU A 171 7.49 4.23 8.03
N PHE A 172 8.38 4.35 9.01
CA PHE A 172 9.73 3.80 8.94
C PHE A 172 10.13 3.23 10.29
N PHE A 173 10.81 2.09 10.29
CA PHE A 173 11.42 1.50 11.48
C PHE A 173 12.93 1.50 11.29
N ASP A 174 13.66 2.19 12.17
CA ASP A 174 15.13 2.19 12.14
C ASP A 174 15.69 0.88 12.73
N ASP A 175 17.00 0.67 12.62
CA ASP A 175 17.68 -0.58 13.00
C ASP A 175 17.49 -0.97 14.48
N ASP A 176 17.22 0.01 15.35
CA ASP A 176 16.97 -0.21 16.79
C ASP A 176 15.48 -0.48 17.11
N GLY A 177 14.66 -0.56 16.06
CA GLY A 177 13.23 -0.76 16.11
C GLY A 177 12.45 0.48 16.52
N THR A 178 13.02 1.67 16.43
CA THR A 178 12.31 2.91 16.70
C THR A 178 11.45 3.31 15.49
N PRO A 179 10.12 3.44 15.67
CA PRO A 179 9.23 3.89 14.61
C PRO A 179 9.27 5.42 14.44
N TYR A 180 9.41 5.85 13.19
CA TYR A 180 9.34 7.23 12.76
C TYR A 180 8.28 7.39 11.66
N VAL A 181 7.68 8.57 11.61
CA VAL A 181 6.80 9.00 10.53
C VAL A 181 7.47 10.16 9.81
N ILE A 182 7.74 9.99 8.52
CA ILE A 182 8.30 11.03 7.64
C ILE A 182 7.15 11.55 6.77
N TYR A 183 6.84 12.83 6.81
CA TYR A 183 5.60 13.34 6.21
C TYR A 183 5.67 14.83 5.85
N GLY A 184 4.69 15.30 5.07
CA GLY A 184 4.55 16.70 4.66
C GLY A 184 4.77 16.91 3.17
N GLY A 185 4.80 18.17 2.77
CA GLY A 185 5.06 18.56 1.39
C GLY A 185 5.70 19.94 1.29
N GLY A 186 6.76 20.05 0.48
CA GLY A 186 7.68 21.18 0.53
C GLY A 186 8.56 21.16 1.78
N ASP A 187 7.96 21.36 2.95
CA ASP A 187 8.60 21.11 4.24
C ASP A 187 8.28 19.67 4.68
N VAL A 188 9.32 18.84 4.82
CA VAL A 188 9.21 17.46 5.26
C VAL A 188 9.61 17.37 6.72
N TRP A 189 8.78 16.73 7.51
CA TRP A 189 8.91 16.58 8.96
C TRP A 189 9.15 15.12 9.33
N ILE A 190 9.76 14.91 10.50
CA ILE A 190 9.94 13.60 11.11
C ILE A 190 9.38 13.61 12.53
N THR A 191 8.58 12.59 12.86
CA THR A 191 8.02 12.41 14.21
C THR A 191 8.25 10.99 14.69
N GLU A 192 8.77 10.82 15.91
CA GLU A 192 8.96 9.54 16.58
C GLU A 192 7.66 9.07 17.26
N LEU A 193 7.37 7.78 17.11
CA LEU A 193 6.24 7.13 17.78
C LEU A 193 6.72 6.28 18.97
N GLU A 194 5.79 5.91 19.85
CA GLU A 194 6.04 4.81 20.80
C GLU A 194 6.35 3.52 20.04
N LYS A 195 7.13 2.61 20.63
CA LYS A 195 7.58 1.37 19.96
C LYS A 195 6.45 0.48 19.40
N ASP A 196 5.25 0.58 19.95
CA ASP A 196 4.08 -0.16 19.49
C ASP A 196 3.26 0.57 18.41
N CYS A 197 3.73 1.74 17.99
CA CYS A 197 3.10 2.70 17.08
C CYS A 197 1.76 3.27 17.57
N SER A 198 1.45 3.18 18.87
CA SER A 198 0.13 3.54 19.39
C SER A 198 -0.13 5.05 19.49
N LYS A 199 0.92 5.86 19.57
CA LYS A 199 0.87 7.33 19.68
C LYS A 199 2.23 7.96 19.39
N VAL A 200 2.23 9.27 19.20
CA VAL A 200 3.46 10.08 19.19
C VAL A 200 4.16 9.97 20.54
N LYS A 201 5.48 9.77 20.51
CA LYS A 201 6.29 9.65 21.73
C LYS A 201 6.50 11.01 22.38
N GLU A 202 6.14 11.12 23.65
CA GLU A 202 6.36 12.35 24.42
C GLU A 202 7.86 12.60 24.60
N GLY A 203 8.33 13.77 24.15
CA GLY A 203 9.75 14.13 24.18
C GLY A 203 10.64 13.36 23.20
N GLY A 204 10.04 12.58 22.28
CA GLY A 204 10.74 11.99 21.14
C GLY A 204 11.08 13.02 20.06
N VAL A 205 11.69 12.56 18.97
CA VAL A 205 11.96 13.41 17.80
C VAL A 205 10.64 13.96 17.23
N ASP A 206 10.56 15.27 17.04
CA ASP A 206 9.45 15.93 16.33
C ASP A 206 9.96 17.26 15.76
N GLN A 207 10.43 17.25 14.50
CA GLN A 207 11.10 18.40 13.89
C GLN A 207 11.05 18.38 12.37
N LEU A 208 11.39 19.51 11.76
CA LEU A 208 11.65 19.58 10.31
C LEU A 208 12.85 18.69 9.98
N LEU A 209 12.67 17.79 9.02
CA LEU A 209 13.72 16.93 8.50
C LEU A 209 14.49 17.63 7.39
N LEU A 210 13.77 18.12 6.37
CA LEU A 210 14.34 18.86 5.26
C LEU A 210 13.30 19.78 4.59
N ASN A 211 13.79 20.76 3.83
CA ASN A 211 12.99 21.48 2.85
C ASN A 211 13.32 20.92 1.46
N SER A 212 12.32 20.41 0.75
CA SER A 212 12.48 19.72 -0.53
C SER A 212 12.91 20.65 -1.67
N GLY A 213 12.83 21.98 -1.47
CA GLY A 213 13.28 23.00 -2.42
C GLY A 213 14.79 23.01 -2.65
N ILE A 214 15.56 22.16 -1.98
CA ILE A 214 16.98 21.89 -2.28
C ILE A 214 17.18 21.30 -3.69
N ALA A 215 16.14 20.70 -4.29
CA ALA A 215 16.15 20.31 -5.70
C ALA A 215 15.65 21.47 -6.58
N GLU A 216 16.55 22.15 -7.30
CA GLU A 216 16.22 23.33 -8.10
C GLU A 216 15.22 23.03 -9.24
N GLY A 217 14.27 23.94 -9.46
CA GLY A 217 13.33 23.89 -10.59
C GLY A 217 12.10 23.00 -10.39
N LEU A 218 11.88 22.54 -9.16
CA LEU A 218 10.82 21.64 -8.76
C LEU A 218 9.95 22.28 -7.67
N SER A 219 8.66 21.94 -7.62
CA SER A 219 7.70 22.53 -6.67
C SER A 219 6.75 21.51 -6.10
N GLY A 220 6.33 21.72 -4.84
CA GLY A 220 5.31 20.89 -4.18
C GLY A 220 5.74 19.43 -4.08
N ALA A 221 6.94 19.17 -3.54
CA ALA A 221 7.34 17.79 -3.34
C ALA A 221 6.44 17.16 -2.27
N GLU A 222 5.93 15.96 -2.51
CA GLU A 222 4.98 15.24 -1.65
C GLU A 222 5.17 13.71 -1.82
N GLY A 223 4.26 12.88 -1.29
CA GLY A 223 4.32 11.42 -1.42
C GLY A 223 5.59 10.79 -0.86
N SER A 224 5.81 10.88 0.46
CA SER A 224 7.05 10.39 1.08
C SER A 224 7.12 8.85 1.05
N HIS A 225 8.22 8.29 0.54
CA HIS A 225 8.61 6.90 0.77
C HIS A 225 10.05 6.85 1.31
N PHE A 226 10.19 6.41 2.57
CA PHE A 226 11.45 6.48 3.31
C PHE A 226 12.07 5.10 3.53
N TYR A 227 13.39 5.01 3.36
CA TYR A 227 14.16 3.78 3.40
C TYR A 227 15.48 3.98 4.14
N LYS A 228 16.04 2.87 4.60
CA LYS A 228 17.47 2.77 4.95
C LYS A 228 18.07 1.62 4.17
N ILE A 229 19.05 1.90 3.32
CA ILE A 229 19.66 0.95 2.40
C ILE A 229 21.17 1.09 2.58
N ASP A 230 21.84 -0.02 2.94
CA ASP A 230 23.29 -0.07 3.19
C ASP A 230 23.82 1.02 4.15
N GLY A 231 23.00 1.39 5.15
CA GLY A 231 23.34 2.38 6.17
C GLY A 231 23.03 3.84 5.80
N THR A 232 22.64 4.11 4.55
CA THR A 232 22.21 5.43 4.09
C THR A 232 20.69 5.53 4.10
N TYR A 233 20.16 6.67 4.55
CA TYR A 233 18.73 6.98 4.53
C TYR A 233 18.35 7.59 3.18
N TYR A 234 17.23 7.13 2.61
CA TYR A 234 16.71 7.60 1.34
C TYR A 234 15.26 8.04 1.50
N LEU A 235 14.90 9.18 0.91
CA LEU A 235 13.54 9.67 0.82
C LEU A 235 13.17 9.87 -0.65
N MET A 236 12.29 9.02 -1.16
CA MET A 236 11.69 9.17 -2.48
C MET A 236 10.45 10.06 -2.38
N MET A 237 10.30 11.01 -3.31
CA MET A 237 9.16 11.93 -3.37
C MET A 237 8.81 12.27 -4.81
N ILE A 238 7.54 12.55 -5.06
CA ILE A 238 7.10 13.22 -6.29
C ILE A 238 7.34 14.72 -6.18
N SER A 239 7.58 15.40 -7.31
CA SER A 239 7.39 16.85 -7.41
C SER A 239 6.88 17.27 -8.79
N TYR A 240 6.22 18.43 -8.85
CA TYR A 240 5.84 19.03 -10.13
C TYR A 240 7.02 19.76 -10.76
N ALA A 241 7.28 19.46 -12.03
CA ALA A 241 8.34 20.12 -12.78
C ALA A 241 7.92 21.56 -13.12
N THR A 242 8.75 22.54 -12.75
CA THR A 242 8.52 23.95 -13.13
C THR A 242 9.47 24.43 -14.23
N ASN A 243 10.53 23.66 -14.49
CA ASN A 243 11.60 23.99 -15.42
C ASN A 243 11.81 22.94 -16.53
N VAL A 244 11.07 21.82 -16.53
CA VAL A 244 11.11 20.80 -17.58
C VAL A 244 9.91 21.00 -18.51
N PRO A 245 10.09 21.56 -19.72
CA PRO A 245 8.97 21.81 -20.61
C PRO A 245 8.30 20.51 -21.04
N GLY A 246 6.99 20.41 -20.81
CA GLY A 246 6.19 19.30 -21.30
C GLY A 246 6.20 18.06 -20.43
N VAL A 247 6.79 18.07 -19.23
CA VAL A 247 6.65 16.98 -18.24
C VAL A 247 6.05 17.56 -16.96
N ALA A 248 4.93 17.01 -16.50
CA ALA A 248 4.20 17.54 -15.34
C ALA A 248 4.82 17.12 -14.00
N ARG A 249 5.28 15.87 -13.90
CA ARG A 249 5.67 15.20 -12.66
C ARG A 249 7.07 14.59 -12.80
N CYS A 250 7.91 14.71 -11.77
CA CYS A 250 9.24 14.10 -11.68
C CYS A 250 9.38 13.32 -10.37
N GLN A 251 10.17 12.25 -10.37
CA GLN A 251 10.58 11.52 -9.17
C GLN A 251 11.88 12.10 -8.61
N LEU A 252 11.87 12.40 -7.31
CA LEU A 252 13.01 12.86 -6.53
C LEU A 252 13.49 11.76 -5.60
N CYS A 253 14.78 11.82 -5.30
CA CYS A 253 15.40 11.10 -4.21
C CYS A 253 16.20 12.10 -3.38
N PHE A 254 16.07 12.03 -2.06
CA PHE A 254 16.97 12.67 -1.11
C PHE A 254 17.73 11.60 -0.36
N ARG A 255 18.97 11.87 0.06
CA ARG A 255 19.73 10.92 0.89
C ARG A 255 20.59 11.59 1.95
N CYS A 256 20.85 10.87 3.03
CA CYS A 256 21.78 11.26 4.09
C CYS A 256 22.32 10.01 4.81
N ASP A 257 23.55 10.05 5.31
CA ASP A 257 24.11 8.94 6.12
C ASP A 257 23.66 9.01 7.60
N GLU A 258 23.05 10.13 8.02
CA GLU A 258 22.52 10.33 9.36
C GLU A 258 21.02 10.64 9.28
N LEU A 259 20.20 9.97 10.11
CA LEU A 259 18.74 10.10 10.05
C LEU A 259 18.27 11.56 10.11
N LEU A 260 18.91 12.34 10.99
CA LEU A 260 18.60 13.75 11.25
C LEU A 260 19.67 14.70 10.69
N GLY A 261 20.45 14.23 9.70
CA GLY A 261 21.51 15.00 9.07
C GLY A 261 21.02 15.94 7.98
N GLU A 262 21.97 16.52 7.24
CA GLU A 262 21.67 17.35 6.08
C GLU A 262 21.52 16.47 4.83
N TYR A 263 20.32 16.47 4.25
CA TYR A 263 20.02 15.68 3.06
C TYR A 263 20.47 16.42 1.79
N GLU A 264 21.04 15.68 0.86
CA GLU A 264 21.20 16.11 -0.53
C GLU A 264 20.07 15.55 -1.39
N GLY A 265 19.69 16.24 -2.48
CA GLY A 265 18.57 15.87 -3.35
C GLY A 265 18.96 15.74 -4.81
N LYS A 266 18.33 14.79 -5.51
CA LYS A 266 18.53 14.50 -6.93
C LYS A 266 17.20 14.17 -7.60
N VAL A 267 17.06 14.60 -8.87
CA VAL A 267 16.00 14.09 -9.75
C VAL A 267 16.44 12.73 -10.28
N VAL A 268 15.67 11.70 -10.00
CA VAL A 268 15.99 10.31 -10.38
C VAL A 268 15.13 9.78 -11.53
N LEU A 269 14.01 10.47 -11.83
CA LEU A 269 13.26 10.33 -13.07
C LEU A 269 12.55 11.65 -13.36
N CYS A 270 12.53 12.10 -14.62
CA CYS A 270 11.58 13.11 -15.05
C CYS A 270 11.22 12.89 -16.51
N ASP A 271 10.41 11.88 -16.73
CA ASP A 271 10.00 11.46 -18.06
C ASP A 271 8.50 11.14 -18.08
N SER A 272 7.89 11.33 -19.26
CA SER A 272 6.45 11.13 -19.47
C SER A 272 6.12 9.81 -20.17
N MET A 273 7.09 8.95 -20.47
CA MET A 273 6.89 7.72 -21.23
C MET A 273 6.07 7.98 -22.51
N ASP A 274 6.35 9.10 -23.17
CA ASP A 274 5.63 9.64 -24.33
C ASP A 274 4.10 9.82 -24.17
N TYR A 275 3.57 9.89 -22.95
CA TYR A 275 2.13 9.99 -22.67
C TYR A 275 1.70 11.41 -22.29
N TYR A 276 1.38 12.23 -23.30
CA TYR A 276 0.80 13.58 -23.16
C TYR A 276 1.49 14.53 -22.16
N GLY A 277 2.76 14.28 -21.84
CA GLY A 277 3.51 15.05 -20.85
C GLY A 277 3.18 14.74 -19.39
N ASN A 278 2.38 13.70 -19.12
CA ASN A 278 2.10 13.23 -17.76
C ASN A 278 3.29 12.43 -17.28
N GLY A 279 4.00 12.92 -16.26
CA GLY A 279 5.21 12.28 -15.77
C GLY A 279 4.95 10.98 -15.00
N VAL A 280 5.86 10.02 -15.10
CA VAL A 280 5.90 8.81 -14.26
C VAL A 280 6.58 9.15 -12.94
N ALA A 281 5.85 9.12 -11.84
CA ALA A 281 6.36 9.49 -10.52
C ALA A 281 5.38 9.10 -9.40
N GLN A 282 5.80 9.34 -8.15
CA GLN A 282 5.13 9.01 -6.90
C GLN A 282 4.97 7.51 -6.69
N GLY A 283 5.55 7.03 -5.59
CA GLY A 283 5.68 5.63 -5.27
C GLY A 283 7.05 5.33 -4.72
N GLY A 284 7.31 4.03 -4.56
CA GLY A 284 8.47 3.52 -3.84
C GLY A 284 9.39 2.64 -4.67
N ILE A 285 10.54 2.31 -4.09
CA ILE A 285 11.45 1.28 -4.60
C ILE A 285 11.36 0.00 -3.79
N VAL A 286 11.62 -1.13 -4.44
CA VAL A 286 11.64 -2.46 -3.84
C VAL A 286 12.75 -3.30 -4.44
N GLU A 287 13.47 -4.01 -3.58
CA GLU A 287 14.47 -4.99 -3.97
C GLU A 287 13.82 -6.36 -4.17
N THR A 288 14.23 -7.09 -5.20
CA THR A 288 13.85 -8.49 -5.42
C THR A 288 14.69 -9.46 -4.57
N PRO A 289 14.31 -10.74 -4.44
CA PRO A 289 15.13 -11.74 -3.75
C PRO A 289 16.56 -11.88 -4.30
N ASP A 290 16.76 -11.53 -5.58
CA ASP A 290 18.06 -11.65 -6.26
C ASP A 290 18.90 -10.37 -6.21
N GLY A 291 18.40 -9.30 -5.58
CA GLY A 291 19.10 -8.01 -5.45
C GLY A 291 18.88 -7.04 -6.62
N ASP A 292 18.04 -7.39 -7.60
CA ASP A 292 17.58 -6.45 -8.62
C ASP A 292 16.59 -5.45 -7.98
N TRP A 293 16.62 -4.18 -8.37
CA TRP A 293 15.76 -3.13 -7.82
C TRP A 293 14.77 -2.61 -8.85
N TYR A 294 13.56 -2.30 -8.39
CA TYR A 294 12.49 -1.71 -9.19
C TYR A 294 11.81 -0.56 -8.45
N ALA A 295 11.28 0.40 -9.20
CA ALA A 295 10.41 1.46 -8.71
C ALA A 295 8.97 1.21 -9.18
N LEU A 296 8.03 1.08 -8.24
CA LEU A 296 6.61 1.05 -8.54
C LEU A 296 6.05 2.45 -8.36
N LEU A 297 5.70 3.09 -9.47
CA LEU A 297 5.23 4.47 -9.56
C LEU A 297 3.83 4.51 -10.20
N PHE A 298 3.29 5.70 -10.46
CA PHE A 298 2.11 5.84 -11.32
C PHE A 298 2.26 6.92 -12.39
N GLN A 299 1.33 6.90 -13.35
CA GLN A 299 1.17 7.95 -14.36
C GLN A 299 -0.30 8.38 -14.50
N ASP A 300 -0.53 9.69 -14.55
CA ASP A 300 -1.87 10.24 -14.79
C ASP A 300 -2.36 9.87 -16.21
N HIS A 301 -3.51 9.19 -16.32
CA HIS A 301 -4.10 8.72 -17.58
C HIS A 301 -5.51 9.26 -17.83
N GLY A 302 -5.77 10.48 -17.37
CA GLY A 302 -7.04 11.16 -17.63
C GLY A 302 -8.23 10.42 -17.01
N ALA A 303 -9.21 10.04 -17.83
CA ALA A 303 -10.48 9.51 -17.34
C ALA A 303 -10.41 8.13 -16.68
N VAL A 304 -9.39 7.31 -16.99
CA VAL A 304 -9.18 6.02 -16.31
C VAL A 304 -8.62 6.21 -14.90
N GLY A 305 -8.03 7.38 -14.60
CA GLY A 305 -7.37 7.66 -13.32
C GLY A 305 -5.85 7.66 -13.41
N ARG A 306 -5.19 7.28 -12.32
CA ARG A 306 -3.73 7.24 -12.14
C ARG A 306 -3.29 5.79 -12.06
N ILE A 307 -2.47 5.36 -13.00
CA ILE A 307 -2.25 3.92 -13.23
C ILE A 307 -0.82 3.49 -12.86
N PRO A 308 -0.62 2.30 -12.27
CA PRO A 308 0.70 1.80 -11.90
C PRO A 308 1.64 1.59 -13.09
N VAL A 309 2.89 2.01 -12.91
CA VAL A 309 3.99 1.86 -13.85
C VAL A 309 5.20 1.31 -13.08
N LEU A 310 5.78 0.22 -13.55
CA LEU A 310 7.00 -0.37 -12.98
C LEU A 310 8.21 0.07 -13.79
N GLN A 311 9.27 0.50 -13.13
CA GLN A 311 10.52 0.93 -13.78
C GLN A 311 11.72 0.21 -13.14
N PRO A 312 12.74 -0.19 -13.92
CA PRO A 312 13.97 -0.73 -13.35
C PRO A 312 14.71 0.36 -12.57
N VAL A 313 15.51 -0.04 -11.59
CA VAL A 313 16.36 0.86 -10.81
C VAL A 313 17.81 0.39 -10.87
N THR A 314 18.72 1.29 -11.23
CA THR A 314 20.17 1.07 -11.17
C THR A 314 20.79 1.98 -10.12
N TRP A 315 21.83 1.50 -9.45
CA TRP A 315 22.54 2.27 -8.44
C TRP A 315 23.79 2.92 -9.05
N GLU A 316 23.81 4.25 -9.10
CA GLU A 316 24.93 5.04 -9.62
C GLU A 316 25.45 6.00 -8.55
N ASP A 317 26.71 5.83 -8.14
CA ASP A 317 27.33 6.61 -7.06
C ASP A 317 26.45 6.68 -5.79
N GLY A 318 25.75 5.58 -5.49
CA GLY A 318 24.82 5.44 -4.36
C GLY A 318 23.45 6.12 -4.54
N TRP A 319 23.06 6.50 -5.76
CA TRP A 319 21.73 7.02 -6.09
C TRP A 319 20.89 5.96 -6.83
N PRO A 320 19.60 5.81 -6.49
CA PRO A 320 18.69 4.93 -7.23
C PRO A 320 18.18 5.64 -8.48
N ILE A 321 18.85 5.45 -9.62
CA ILE A 321 18.42 6.00 -10.91
C ILE A 321 17.30 5.13 -11.45
N VAL A 322 16.17 5.74 -11.76
CA VAL A 322 14.98 5.04 -12.22
C VAL A 322 14.90 5.08 -13.75
N GLY A 323 14.50 3.97 -14.36
CA GLY A 323 14.45 3.80 -15.81
C GLY A 323 15.78 3.35 -16.40
N VAL A 324 15.94 3.50 -17.71
CA VAL A 324 17.17 3.17 -18.44
C VAL A 324 17.72 4.45 -19.03
N ASP A 325 18.99 4.76 -18.73
CA ASP A 325 19.64 6.01 -19.13
C ASP A 325 18.86 7.29 -18.71
N GLY A 326 18.09 7.19 -17.61
CA GLY A 326 17.26 8.27 -17.07
C GLY A 326 15.89 8.45 -17.73
N GLU A 327 15.50 7.54 -18.63
CA GLU A 327 14.21 7.55 -19.33
C GLU A 327 13.32 6.38 -18.86
N ALA A 328 12.01 6.61 -18.76
CA ALA A 328 11.07 5.55 -18.40
C ALA A 328 10.91 4.57 -19.57
N VAL A 329 10.80 3.27 -19.27
CA VAL A 329 10.64 2.21 -20.27
C VAL A 329 9.19 1.75 -20.37
N SER A 330 8.75 1.47 -21.60
CA SER A 330 7.43 0.89 -21.87
C SER A 330 7.41 -0.63 -21.72
N GLU A 331 8.53 -1.31 -21.94
CA GLU A 331 8.68 -2.75 -21.71
C GLU A 331 9.63 -2.98 -20.55
N ILE A 332 9.30 -3.93 -19.69
CA ILE A 332 10.08 -4.26 -18.51
C ILE A 332 10.28 -5.76 -18.38
N GLU A 333 11.53 -6.14 -18.11
CA GLU A 333 11.88 -7.53 -17.82
C GLU A 333 11.88 -7.76 -16.32
N VAL A 334 11.18 -8.80 -15.89
CA VAL A 334 11.16 -9.26 -14.49
C VAL A 334 11.35 -10.76 -14.44
N LYS A 335 11.91 -11.24 -13.33
CA LYS A 335 11.96 -12.67 -13.05
C LYS A 335 10.59 -13.15 -12.59
N SER A 336 10.16 -14.28 -13.14
CA SER A 336 8.88 -14.89 -12.79
C SER A 336 8.95 -16.40 -13.00
N ASP A 337 8.16 -17.13 -12.22
CA ASP A 337 7.89 -18.55 -12.45
C ASP A 337 6.92 -18.79 -13.62
N LYS A 338 6.30 -17.71 -14.12
CA LYS A 338 5.42 -17.75 -15.29
C LYS A 338 6.24 -17.82 -16.58
N THR A 339 5.67 -18.42 -17.61
CA THR A 339 6.28 -18.48 -18.94
C THR A 339 6.00 -17.25 -19.79
N GLU A 340 4.92 -16.53 -19.48
CA GLU A 340 4.50 -15.31 -20.17
C GLU A 340 3.75 -14.40 -19.19
N TRP A 341 3.80 -13.09 -19.44
CA TRP A 341 3.05 -12.12 -18.66
C TRP A 341 1.57 -12.15 -19.06
N THR A 342 0.70 -12.02 -18.05
CA THR A 342 -0.73 -11.73 -18.23
C THR A 342 -1.03 -10.46 -17.46
N GLU A 343 -1.66 -9.51 -18.13
CA GLU A 343 -2.04 -8.22 -17.55
C GLU A 343 -2.99 -8.43 -16.36
N SER A 344 -2.79 -7.62 -15.32
CA SER A 344 -3.63 -7.61 -14.13
C SER A 344 -5.00 -7.02 -14.47
N THR A 345 -6.07 -7.55 -13.87
CA THR A 345 -7.43 -6.98 -14.00
C THR A 345 -8.07 -6.87 -12.62
N LEU A 346 -8.74 -5.76 -12.38
CA LEU A 346 -9.63 -5.43 -11.27
C LEU A 346 -11.10 -5.37 -11.70
N MET A 347 -11.41 -5.48 -13.00
CA MET A 347 -12.78 -5.64 -13.47
C MET A 347 -13.27 -7.05 -13.24
N TYR A 348 -14.41 -7.16 -12.57
CA TYR A 348 -15.01 -8.42 -12.18
C TYR A 348 -16.47 -8.51 -12.59
N SER A 349 -16.85 -9.65 -13.18
CA SER A 349 -18.26 -9.96 -13.46
C SER A 349 -18.84 -10.77 -12.31
N ASP A 350 -20.03 -10.37 -11.86
CA ASP A 350 -20.69 -10.99 -10.71
C ASP A 350 -22.15 -11.33 -11.06
N GLU A 351 -22.50 -12.61 -10.87
CA GLU A 351 -23.87 -13.13 -11.06
C GLU A 351 -24.71 -13.01 -9.78
N PHE A 352 -24.12 -12.49 -8.70
CA PHE A 352 -24.73 -12.32 -7.39
C PHE A 352 -25.29 -13.61 -6.77
N ASP A 353 -24.60 -14.72 -6.97
CA ASP A 353 -24.89 -16.01 -6.34
C ASP A 353 -24.14 -16.14 -5.00
N TYR A 354 -24.73 -15.58 -3.95
CA TYR A 354 -24.15 -15.53 -2.61
C TYR A 354 -24.98 -16.32 -1.59
N THR A 355 -24.29 -17.02 -0.67
CA THR A 355 -24.92 -17.69 0.48
C THR A 355 -25.00 -16.81 1.72
N GLU A 356 -24.14 -15.81 1.82
CA GLU A 356 -24.05 -14.84 2.91
C GLU A 356 -24.18 -13.42 2.33
N ASN A 357 -24.66 -12.46 3.12
CA ASN A 357 -24.94 -11.12 2.63
C ASN A 357 -23.66 -10.26 2.63
N GLU A 358 -22.69 -10.69 1.84
CA GLU A 358 -21.35 -10.12 1.69
C GLU A 358 -21.06 -9.97 0.19
N LEU A 359 -20.27 -8.97 -0.18
CA LEU A 359 -19.93 -8.71 -1.58
C LEU A 359 -18.49 -9.14 -1.85
N ASP A 360 -18.24 -9.56 -3.09
CA ASP A 360 -16.89 -9.81 -3.58
C ASP A 360 -16.01 -8.55 -3.45
N LEU A 361 -14.71 -8.76 -3.20
CA LEU A 361 -13.72 -7.71 -2.94
C LEU A 361 -13.60 -6.67 -4.05
N HIS A 362 -13.96 -7.01 -5.29
CA HIS A 362 -13.89 -6.03 -6.39
C HIS A 362 -14.87 -4.87 -6.20
N TRP A 363 -15.95 -5.08 -5.45
CA TRP A 363 -16.97 -4.07 -5.21
C TRP A 363 -16.57 -3.06 -4.14
N GLN A 364 -16.76 -1.78 -4.44
CA GLN A 364 -16.67 -0.70 -3.47
C GLN A 364 -17.92 0.19 -3.51
N TRP A 365 -18.37 0.64 -2.36
CA TRP A 365 -19.40 1.64 -2.22
C TRP A 365 -18.82 3.04 -2.41
N ASN A 366 -19.56 3.89 -3.10
CA ASN A 366 -19.37 5.34 -3.01
C ASN A 366 -19.85 5.80 -1.62
N HIS A 367 -18.92 6.10 -0.71
CA HIS A 367 -19.17 6.38 0.72
C HIS A 367 -19.73 5.18 1.51
N ASN A 368 -19.94 5.34 2.82
CA ASN A 368 -20.40 4.24 3.68
C ASN A 368 -21.79 3.73 3.26
N PRO A 369 -21.98 2.41 3.10
CA PRO A 369 -23.26 1.83 2.75
C PRO A 369 -24.25 1.87 3.91
N ASP A 370 -25.55 1.90 3.58
CA ASP A 370 -26.65 1.60 4.46
C ASP A 370 -26.97 0.10 4.36
N ASN A 371 -26.42 -0.67 5.30
CA ASN A 371 -26.51 -2.14 5.27
C ASN A 371 -27.92 -2.69 5.48
N ASP A 372 -28.87 -1.87 5.91
CA ASP A 372 -30.30 -2.25 5.96
C ASP A 372 -30.99 -2.19 4.58
N ASN A 373 -30.35 -1.55 3.59
CA ASN A 373 -30.98 -1.15 2.32
C ASN A 373 -30.28 -1.74 1.09
N TRP A 374 -29.49 -2.80 1.26
CA TRP A 374 -29.02 -3.64 0.17
C TRP A 374 -28.98 -5.10 0.59
N SER A 375 -29.10 -6.01 -0.38
CA SER A 375 -28.89 -7.44 -0.12
C SER A 375 -28.56 -8.22 -1.38
N VAL A 376 -27.71 -9.24 -1.25
CA VAL A 376 -27.44 -10.28 -2.26
C VAL A 376 -28.10 -11.63 -1.94
N THR A 377 -28.74 -11.74 -0.78
CA THR A 377 -29.38 -12.99 -0.30
C THR A 377 -30.91 -12.93 -0.28
N ASP A 378 -31.49 -11.73 -0.35
CA ASP A 378 -32.93 -11.49 -0.37
C ASP A 378 -33.64 -12.12 -1.58
N ARG A 379 -32.90 -12.29 -2.68
CA ARG A 379 -33.30 -12.98 -3.90
C ARG A 379 -32.06 -13.60 -4.52
N GLU A 380 -31.96 -14.92 -4.47
CA GLU A 380 -30.88 -15.71 -5.07
C GLU A 380 -30.55 -15.27 -6.51
N GLY A 381 -29.29 -14.98 -6.78
CA GLY A 381 -28.80 -14.51 -8.09
C GLY A 381 -29.11 -13.04 -8.41
N TRP A 382 -29.44 -12.23 -7.41
CA TRP A 382 -29.76 -10.81 -7.61
C TRP A 382 -29.18 -9.93 -6.49
N PHE A 383 -28.42 -8.91 -6.88
CA PHE A 383 -28.21 -7.74 -6.03
C PHE A 383 -29.49 -6.90 -5.96
N ARG A 384 -29.96 -6.65 -4.74
CA ARG A 384 -31.11 -5.79 -4.43
C ARG A 384 -30.62 -4.54 -3.72
N ILE A 385 -31.08 -3.39 -4.20
CA ILE A 385 -31.03 -2.11 -3.49
C ILE A 385 -32.47 -1.68 -3.15
N THR A 386 -32.67 -1.16 -1.94
CA THR A 386 -33.96 -0.62 -1.49
C THR A 386 -33.81 0.87 -1.24
N THR A 387 -34.65 1.70 -1.85
CA THR A 387 -34.62 3.15 -1.61
C THR A 387 -35.15 3.46 -0.21
N SER A 388 -34.36 4.19 0.60
CA SER A 388 -34.70 4.51 2.00
C SER A 388 -35.04 5.98 2.24
N ARG A 389 -34.68 6.86 1.28
CA ARG A 389 -34.92 8.30 1.34
C ARG A 389 -34.94 8.91 -0.06
N THR A 390 -35.32 10.19 -0.14
CA THR A 390 -35.17 11.00 -1.35
C THR A 390 -33.88 11.81 -1.26
N ASP A 391 -33.06 11.72 -2.29
CA ASP A 391 -31.83 12.51 -2.44
C ASP A 391 -31.98 13.56 -3.56
N ALA A 392 -31.15 14.61 -3.50
CA ALA A 392 -31.21 15.72 -4.44
C ALA A 392 -30.72 15.34 -5.85
N ASP A 393 -29.73 14.45 -5.92
CA ASP A 393 -29.10 13.94 -7.13
C ASP A 393 -28.33 12.63 -6.84
N ILE A 394 -27.73 12.05 -7.88
CA ILE A 394 -26.97 10.79 -7.79
C ILE A 394 -25.72 10.88 -6.91
N PHE A 395 -25.16 12.08 -6.71
CA PHE A 395 -23.96 12.27 -5.88
C PHE A 395 -24.28 12.21 -4.38
N HIS A 396 -25.55 12.32 -4.00
CA HIS A 396 -26.02 12.20 -2.62
C HIS A 396 -26.73 10.86 -2.36
N ALA A 397 -26.87 10.02 -3.38
CA ALA A 397 -27.50 8.71 -3.28
C ALA A 397 -26.56 7.71 -2.59
N ARG A 398 -26.99 7.24 -1.42
CA ARG A 398 -26.30 6.16 -0.68
C ARG A 398 -26.52 4.82 -1.38
N ASN A 399 -25.65 3.84 -1.10
CA ASN A 399 -25.66 2.50 -1.71
C ASN A 399 -25.40 2.50 -3.23
N SER A 400 -24.67 3.49 -3.74
CA SER A 400 -24.11 3.42 -5.09
C SER A 400 -22.93 2.45 -5.09
N LEU A 401 -23.16 1.24 -5.63
CA LEU A 401 -22.14 0.19 -5.76
C LEU A 401 -21.29 0.42 -7.02
N THR A 402 -19.97 0.28 -6.90
CA THR A 402 -19.01 0.67 -7.94
C THR A 402 -17.87 -0.33 -8.11
N GLN A 403 -17.28 -0.35 -9.30
CA GLN A 403 -15.98 -0.95 -9.60
C GLN A 403 -15.14 0.05 -10.41
N ARG A 404 -13.83 -0.18 -10.46
CA ARG A 404 -12.93 0.57 -11.35
C ARG A 404 -13.20 0.23 -12.81
N THR A 405 -12.92 1.20 -13.69
CA THR A 405 -12.84 0.96 -15.13
C THR A 405 -11.43 0.53 -15.53
N GLU A 406 -11.30 -0.03 -16.74
CA GLU A 406 -10.02 -0.47 -17.29
C GLU A 406 -9.76 0.07 -18.70
N GLY A 407 -8.48 0.34 -18.97
CA GLY A 407 -8.00 0.69 -20.29
C GLY A 407 -7.68 -0.53 -21.16
N PRO A 408 -7.40 -0.31 -22.46
CA PRO A 408 -7.70 0.92 -23.18
C PRO A 408 -9.20 1.07 -23.51
N TYR A 409 -10.00 0.03 -23.26
CA TYR A 409 -11.46 0.04 -23.37
C TYR A 409 -12.05 -1.04 -22.47
N CYS A 410 -13.24 -0.78 -21.94
CA CYS A 410 -14.02 -1.75 -21.20
C CYS A 410 -15.50 -1.68 -21.59
N THR A 411 -16.28 -2.69 -21.21
CA THR A 411 -17.74 -2.70 -21.40
C THR A 411 -18.38 -3.26 -20.13
N THR A 412 -19.46 -2.63 -19.70
CA THR A 412 -20.26 -3.06 -18.55
C THR A 412 -21.68 -3.31 -19.04
N GLU A 413 -22.21 -4.48 -18.72
CA GLU A 413 -23.59 -4.87 -19.01
C GLU A 413 -24.26 -5.27 -17.70
N VAL A 414 -25.51 -4.85 -17.50
CA VAL A 414 -26.29 -5.20 -16.30
C VAL A 414 -27.68 -5.68 -16.70
N LEU A 415 -28.17 -6.70 -15.99
CA LEU A 415 -29.57 -7.13 -16.06
C LEU A 415 -30.34 -6.53 -14.90
N LEU A 416 -31.38 -5.75 -15.19
CA LEU A 416 -32.18 -5.06 -14.18
C LEU A 416 -33.63 -5.57 -14.15
N ASP A 417 -34.16 -5.77 -12.94
CA ASP A 417 -35.59 -5.99 -12.70
C ASP A 417 -36.20 -4.73 -12.07
N THR A 418 -36.98 -4.00 -12.86
CA THR A 418 -37.56 -2.70 -12.47
C THR A 418 -38.97 -2.83 -11.89
N SER A 419 -39.46 -4.05 -11.64
CA SER A 419 -40.85 -4.28 -11.20
C SER A 419 -41.17 -3.68 -9.81
N GLY A 420 -40.14 -3.44 -8.99
CA GLY A 420 -40.26 -2.85 -7.65
C GLY A 420 -40.13 -1.34 -7.59
N LEU A 421 -39.86 -0.65 -8.71
CA LEU A 421 -39.65 0.80 -8.71
C LEU A 421 -40.95 1.58 -8.50
N ASN A 422 -40.87 2.65 -7.72
CA ASN A 422 -41.95 3.60 -7.48
C ASN A 422 -41.79 4.88 -8.32
N PRO A 423 -42.87 5.68 -8.50
CA PRO A 423 -42.75 6.98 -9.14
C PRO A 423 -41.72 7.87 -8.46
N GLY A 424 -40.64 8.21 -9.16
CA GLY A 424 -39.54 9.04 -8.67
C GLY A 424 -38.23 8.29 -8.43
N ASP A 425 -38.25 6.95 -8.41
CA ASP A 425 -37.03 6.14 -8.40
C ASP A 425 -36.37 6.19 -9.80
N TYR A 426 -35.05 6.25 -9.85
CA TYR A 426 -34.24 6.27 -11.07
C TYR A 426 -33.10 5.25 -11.01
#